data_AF-A0A358XJS3-F1
#
_entry.id   AF-A0A358XJS3-F1
#
_cell.length_a   1.000
_cell.length_b   1.000
_cell.length_c   1.000
_cell.angle_alpha   90.00
_cell.angle_beta   90.00
_cell.angle_gamma   90.00
#
_symmetry.space_group_name_H-M   'P 1'
#
loop_
_entity.id
_entity.type
_entity.pdbx_description
1 polymer ?
#
loop_
_entity_poly.entity_id
_entity_poly.type
_entity_poly.pdbx_seq_one_letter_code
_entity_poly.pdbx_strand_id
1 'polypeptide(L)'
;LADILENLFKDAGMNKGYIPVKGKVNEKDYVQTLLRFQGEWRLYINTVILANSPKRIGETLTITIAFDPEDRTILPHPELEAAFALNKDALKVFDGLSSSKQKEIIRYISNLKTADSRRKNIQRAIGFLLGKNRFVGREKP
;
A
#
# COMPACT_ATOMS: atom_id res chain seq x y z
N LEU A 1 2.67 -28.49 -0.33
CA LEU A 1 2.88 -27.10 0.18
C LEU A 1 4.08 -26.46 -0.49
N ALA A 2 5.24 -27.13 -0.56
CA ALA A 2 6.40 -26.67 -1.34
C ALA A 2 6.03 -26.34 -2.79
N ASP A 3 5.21 -27.17 -3.43
CA ASP A 3 4.79 -26.94 -4.83
C ASP A 3 3.99 -25.65 -5.04
N ILE A 4 3.14 -25.26 -4.08
CA ILE A 4 2.32 -24.05 -4.19
C ILE A 4 3.22 -22.81 -4.11
N LEU A 5 4.12 -22.79 -3.13
CA LEU A 5 4.99 -21.65 -2.89
C LEU A 5 6.05 -21.51 -3.99
N GLU A 6 6.61 -22.62 -4.47
CA GLU A 6 7.54 -22.62 -5.60
C GLU A 6 6.88 -22.16 -6.89
N ASN A 7 5.65 -22.61 -7.19
CA ASN A 7 4.91 -22.14 -8.35
C ASN A 7 4.60 -20.65 -8.23
N LEU A 8 4.21 -20.18 -7.04
CA LEU A 8 4.00 -18.76 -6.78
C LEU A 8 5.28 -17.93 -7.02
N PHE A 9 6.45 -18.44 -6.63
CA PHE A 9 7.72 -17.75 -6.89
C PHE A 9 8.10 -17.74 -8.37
N LYS A 10 7.81 -18.81 -9.10
CA LYS A 10 8.00 -18.85 -10.55
C LYS A 10 7.12 -17.80 -11.23
N ASP A 11 5.84 -17.73 -10.86
CA ASP A 11 4.89 -16.76 -11.40
C ASP A 11 5.28 -15.31 -11.03
N ALA A 12 5.73 -15.09 -9.79
CA ALA A 12 6.15 -13.76 -9.32
C ALA A 12 7.54 -13.33 -9.84
N GLY A 13 8.36 -14.26 -10.33
CA GLY A 13 9.77 -14.01 -10.67
C GLY A 13 10.66 -13.63 -9.48
N MET A 14 10.18 -13.84 -8.24
CA MET A 14 10.88 -13.45 -7.01
C MET A 14 10.50 -14.36 -5.84
N ASN A 15 11.45 -14.55 -4.92
CA ASN A 15 11.31 -15.37 -3.71
C ASN A 15 11.80 -14.64 -2.44
N LYS A 16 11.75 -13.30 -2.46
CA LYS A 16 12.19 -12.43 -1.37
C LYS A 16 11.35 -11.16 -1.33
N GLY A 17 11.25 -10.53 -0.17
CA GLY A 17 10.47 -9.30 -0.02
C GLY A 17 8.96 -9.55 -0.03
N TYR A 18 8.20 -8.53 -0.41
CA TYR A 18 6.75 -8.57 -0.48
C TYR A 18 6.30 -9.11 -1.84
N ILE A 19 5.42 -10.12 -1.84
CA ILE A 19 4.83 -10.68 -3.06
C ILE A 19 3.33 -10.37 -3.07
N PRO A 20 2.84 -9.54 -4.01
CA PRO A 20 1.42 -9.33 -4.20
C PRO A 20 0.73 -10.64 -4.58
N VAL A 21 -0.38 -10.94 -3.91
CA VAL A 21 -1.15 -12.16 -4.14
C VAL A 21 -2.64 -11.87 -4.19
N LYS A 22 -3.35 -12.71 -4.93
CA LYS A 22 -4.82 -12.72 -4.99
C LYS A 22 -5.33 -14.14 -4.89
N GLY A 23 -6.59 -14.29 -4.54
CA GLY A 23 -7.25 -15.59 -4.49
C GLY A 23 -8.57 -15.53 -3.75
N LYS A 24 -9.01 -16.66 -3.23
CA LYS A 24 -10.25 -16.80 -2.47
C LYS A 24 -9.99 -17.41 -1.11
N VAL A 25 -10.73 -16.95 -0.11
CA VAL A 25 -10.93 -17.67 1.15
C VAL A 25 -12.39 -18.10 1.19
N ASN A 26 -12.61 -19.40 1.19
CA ASN A 26 -13.86 -20.04 0.80
C ASN A 26 -14.30 -19.51 -0.58
N GLU A 27 -15.37 -18.73 -0.65
CA GLU A 27 -15.87 -18.16 -1.90
C GLU A 27 -15.53 -16.67 -2.07
N LYS A 28 -14.91 -16.04 -1.06
CA LYS A 28 -14.67 -14.60 -1.03
C LYS A 28 -13.30 -14.24 -1.59
N ASP A 29 -13.28 -13.40 -2.62
CA ASP A 29 -12.05 -12.89 -3.21
C ASP A 29 -11.26 -12.00 -2.23
N TYR A 30 -9.94 -12.07 -2.34
CA TYR A 30 -9.03 -11.20 -1.63
C TYR A 30 -7.85 -10.80 -2.52
N VAL A 31 -7.30 -9.64 -2.19
CA VAL A 31 -5.97 -9.18 -2.63
C VAL A 31 -5.18 -8.85 -1.37
N GLN A 32 -3.97 -9.39 -1.28
CA GLN A 32 -3.10 -9.29 -0.11
C GLN A 32 -1.63 -9.28 -0.53
N THR A 33 -0.76 -9.17 0.47
CA THR A 33 0.68 -9.33 0.28
C THR A 33 1.16 -10.53 1.08
N LEU A 34 1.76 -11.50 0.39
CA LEU A 34 2.51 -12.56 1.03
C LEU A 34 3.84 -11.98 1.51
N LEU A 35 4.14 -12.15 2.79
CA LEU A 35 5.34 -11.59 3.40
C LEU A 35 6.06 -12.60 4.26
N ARG A 36 7.38 -12.44 4.37
CA ARG A 36 8.22 -13.30 5.19
C ARG A 36 8.41 -12.70 6.59
N PHE A 37 8.12 -13.47 7.62
CA PHE A 37 8.30 -13.08 9.02
C PHE A 37 8.83 -14.25 9.83
N GLN A 38 9.95 -14.02 10.54
CA GLN A 38 10.67 -15.05 11.32
C GLN A 38 10.99 -16.31 10.50
N GLY A 39 11.53 -16.12 9.29
CA GLY A 39 11.94 -17.23 8.42
C GLY A 39 10.83 -17.82 7.55
N GLU A 40 9.57 -17.60 7.90
CA GLU A 40 8.41 -18.23 7.26
C GLU A 40 7.57 -17.26 6.44
N TRP A 41 6.97 -17.75 5.34
CA TRP A 41 6.01 -17.00 4.54
C TRP A 41 4.63 -17.02 5.17
N ARG A 42 3.96 -15.86 5.22
CA ARG A 42 2.67 -15.69 5.88
C ARG A 42 1.67 -15.01 4.95
N LEU A 43 0.49 -15.59 4.86
CA LEU A 43 -0.73 -14.96 4.36
C LEU A 43 -1.56 -14.56 5.57
N TYR A 44 -1.74 -13.25 5.79
CA TYR A 44 -2.56 -12.76 6.89
C TYR A 44 -4.04 -12.78 6.51
N ILE A 45 -4.86 -13.43 7.34
CA ILE A 45 -6.31 -13.42 7.23
C ILE A 45 -6.85 -12.35 8.17
N ASN A 46 -7.45 -11.30 7.60
CA ASN A 46 -8.08 -10.22 8.36
C ASN A 46 -9.62 -10.38 8.38
N THR A 47 -10.30 -9.52 9.13
CA THR A 47 -11.77 -9.57 9.28
C THR A 47 -12.53 -9.18 8.01
N VAL A 48 -11.89 -8.50 7.06
CA VAL A 48 -12.48 -8.24 5.73
C VAL A 48 -12.59 -9.54 4.95
N ILE A 49 -11.58 -10.39 5.02
CA ILE A 49 -11.54 -11.71 4.36
C ILE A 49 -12.41 -12.72 5.12
N LEU A 50 -12.23 -12.81 6.45
CA LEU A 50 -12.94 -13.74 7.32
C LEU A 50 -13.71 -12.99 8.40
N ALA A 51 -14.94 -12.61 8.06
CA ALA A 51 -15.84 -11.93 8.99
C ALA A 51 -16.10 -12.78 10.26
N ASN A 52 -16.36 -12.10 11.38
CA ASN A 52 -16.63 -12.69 12.70
C ASN A 52 -15.48 -13.46 13.35
N SER A 53 -14.23 -13.32 12.88
CA SER A 53 -13.06 -13.75 13.67
C SER A 53 -13.01 -12.96 15.00
N PRO A 54 -12.82 -13.61 16.18
CA PRO A 54 -12.34 -14.98 16.41
C PRO A 54 -13.43 -16.04 16.68
N LYS A 55 -14.73 -15.77 16.44
CA LYS A 55 -15.82 -16.74 16.69
C LYS A 55 -15.81 -17.98 15.77
N ARG A 56 -14.74 -18.15 15.00
CA ARG A 56 -14.56 -19.15 13.93
C ARG A 56 -13.33 -20.03 14.17
N ILE A 57 -12.80 -20.05 15.39
CA ILE A 57 -11.72 -20.96 15.78
C ILE A 57 -12.17 -22.40 15.55
N GLY A 58 -11.31 -23.20 14.93
CA GLY A 58 -11.59 -24.59 14.56
C GLY A 58 -12.23 -24.77 13.18
N GLU A 59 -12.60 -23.69 12.49
CA GLU A 59 -13.11 -23.78 11.12
C GLU A 59 -12.00 -24.14 10.12
N THR A 60 -12.30 -25.06 9.20
CA THR A 60 -11.45 -25.35 8.05
C THR A 60 -11.77 -24.38 6.92
N LEU A 61 -10.74 -23.71 6.38
CA LEU A 61 -10.87 -22.78 5.27
C LEU A 61 -10.31 -23.38 3.99
N THR A 62 -11.04 -23.21 2.88
CA THR A 62 -10.52 -23.50 1.54
C THR A 62 -9.88 -22.23 1.00
N ILE A 63 -8.59 -22.26 0.69
CA ILE A 63 -7.85 -21.07 0.23
C ILE A 63 -7.26 -21.32 -1.16
N THR A 64 -7.49 -20.40 -2.08
CA THR A 64 -6.70 -20.29 -3.31
C THR A 64 -5.74 -19.11 -3.22
N ILE A 65 -4.59 -19.22 -3.88
CA ILE A 65 -3.57 -18.19 -3.90
C ILE A 65 -2.87 -18.22 -5.26
N ALA A 66 -2.68 -17.05 -5.84
CA ALA A 66 -1.94 -16.84 -7.07
C ALA A 66 -1.19 -15.49 -7.00
N PHE A 67 -0.15 -15.36 -7.80
CA PHE A 67 0.56 -14.09 -7.95
C PHE A 67 -0.39 -13.05 -8.54
N ASP A 68 -0.31 -11.82 -8.02
CA ASP A 68 -1.09 -10.70 -8.55
C ASP A 68 -0.19 -9.73 -9.33
N PRO A 69 -0.22 -9.76 -10.68
CA PRO A 69 0.63 -8.91 -11.51
C PRO A 69 0.11 -7.47 -11.65
N GLU A 70 -1.07 -7.16 -11.09
CA GLU A 70 -1.71 -5.86 -11.29
C GLU A 70 -0.96 -4.75 -10.54
N ASP A 71 -0.38 -3.81 -11.30
CA ASP A 71 0.26 -2.63 -10.74
C ASP A 71 -0.80 -1.61 -10.30
N ARG A 72 -0.98 -1.51 -8.99
CA ARG A 72 -1.88 -0.53 -8.35
C ARG A 72 -1.12 0.65 -7.76
N THR A 73 0.04 0.97 -8.32
CA THR A 73 0.81 2.16 -7.92
C THR A 73 0.01 3.42 -8.20
N ILE A 74 -0.24 4.18 -7.14
CA ILE A 74 -0.99 5.44 -7.23
C ILE A 74 -0.03 6.51 -7.72
N LEU A 75 -0.35 7.12 -8.87
CA LEU A 75 0.39 8.25 -9.40
C LEU A 75 0.01 9.55 -8.67
N PRO A 76 0.93 10.53 -8.58
CA PRO A 76 0.63 11.85 -8.07
C PRO A 76 -0.52 12.49 -8.85
N HIS A 77 -1.42 13.17 -8.14
CA HIS A 77 -2.45 13.98 -8.81
C HIS A 77 -1.77 15.16 -9.56
N PRO A 78 -2.23 15.57 -10.75
CA PRO A 78 -1.59 16.65 -11.54
C PRO A 78 -1.41 17.97 -10.77
N GLU A 79 -2.39 18.33 -9.92
CA GLU A 79 -2.28 19.51 -9.04
C GLU A 79 -1.10 19.42 -8.04
N LEU A 80 -0.75 18.21 -7.58
CA LEU A 80 0.40 17.99 -6.69
C LEU A 80 1.71 18.11 -7.48
N GLU A 81 1.76 17.58 -8.70
CA GLU A 81 2.91 17.72 -9.60
C GLU A 81 3.17 19.19 -9.93
N ALA A 82 2.11 19.95 -10.23
CA ALA A 82 2.21 21.39 -10.44
C ALA A 82 2.73 22.13 -9.20
N ALA A 83 2.30 21.74 -7.99
CA ALA A 83 2.83 22.32 -6.76
C ALA A 83 4.32 22.00 -6.54
N PHE A 84 4.77 20.80 -6.89
CA PHE A 84 6.19 20.43 -6.88
C PHE A 84 7.00 21.19 -7.94
N ALA A 85 6.43 21.44 -9.12
CA ALA A 85 7.07 22.25 -10.13
C ALA A 85 7.36 23.68 -9.64
N LEU A 86 6.46 24.24 -8.83
CA LEU A 86 6.60 25.56 -8.21
C LEU A 86 7.46 25.56 -6.93
N ASN A 87 7.66 24.41 -6.28
CA ASN A 87 8.38 24.29 -5.01
C ASN A 87 9.46 23.21 -5.08
N LYS A 88 10.59 23.55 -5.73
CA LYS A 88 11.70 22.60 -5.97
C LYS A 88 12.34 22.06 -4.68
N ASP A 89 12.40 22.85 -3.62
CA ASP A 89 12.92 22.38 -2.33
C ASP A 89 12.02 21.30 -1.71
N ALA A 90 10.69 21.49 -1.79
CA ALA A 90 9.74 20.50 -1.30
C ALA A 90 9.80 19.21 -2.14
N LEU A 91 9.96 19.34 -3.46
CA LEU A 91 10.18 18.18 -4.34
C LEU A 91 11.45 17.42 -3.97
N LYS A 92 12.56 18.12 -3.74
CA LYS A 92 13.83 17.48 -3.33
C LYS A 92 13.68 16.70 -2.03
N VAL A 93 12.97 17.24 -1.04
CA VAL A 93 12.67 16.52 0.21
C VAL A 93 11.78 15.32 -0.07
N PHE A 94 10.73 15.48 -0.88
CA PHE A 94 9.81 14.42 -1.26
C PHE A 94 10.52 13.24 -1.93
N ASP A 95 11.40 13.52 -2.90
CA ASP A 95 12.17 12.53 -3.64
C ASP A 95 13.14 11.76 -2.74
N GLY A 96 13.61 12.38 -1.65
CA GLY A 96 14.44 11.75 -0.62
C GLY A 96 13.66 10.90 0.40
N LEU A 97 12.32 10.92 0.40
CA LEU A 97 11.52 10.11 1.30
C LEU A 97 11.54 8.63 0.92
N SER A 98 11.29 7.75 1.89
CA SER A 98 11.07 6.33 1.57
C SER A 98 9.81 6.16 0.72
N SER A 99 9.80 5.15 -0.16
CA SER A 99 8.66 4.91 -1.07
C SER A 99 7.32 4.77 -0.35
N SER A 100 7.33 4.27 0.90
CA SER A 100 6.12 4.18 1.72
C SER A 100 5.57 5.57 2.07
N LYS A 101 6.44 6.50 2.49
CA LYS A 101 6.07 7.88 2.82
C LYS A 101 5.61 8.66 1.59
N GLN A 102 6.31 8.52 0.46
CA GLN A 102 5.89 9.11 -0.82
C GLN A 102 4.49 8.64 -1.21
N LYS A 103 4.27 7.32 -1.19
CA LYS A 103 2.97 6.69 -1.50
C LYS A 103 1.87 7.17 -0.55
N GLU A 104 2.17 7.40 0.72
CA GLU A 104 1.19 7.91 1.69
C GLU A 104 0.73 9.33 1.37
N ILE A 105 1.65 10.23 1.05
CA ILE A 105 1.32 11.62 0.65
C ILE A 105 0.51 11.60 -0.65
N ILE A 106 0.98 10.88 -1.68
CA ILE A 106 0.30 10.75 -2.97
C ILE A 106 -1.11 10.20 -2.76
N ARG A 107 -1.25 9.07 -2.06
CA ARG A 107 -2.54 8.43 -1.80
C ARG A 107 -3.50 9.36 -1.07
N TYR A 108 -3.03 10.06 -0.03
CA TYR A 108 -3.87 10.98 0.72
C TYR A 108 -4.44 12.07 -0.19
N ILE A 109 -3.59 12.71 -1.01
CA ILE A 109 -4.02 13.78 -1.92
C ILE A 109 -4.92 13.25 -3.05
N SER A 110 -4.53 12.17 -3.72
CA SER A 110 -5.26 11.60 -4.85
C SER A 110 -6.65 11.08 -4.47
N ASN A 111 -6.87 10.70 -3.21
CA ASN A 111 -8.18 10.24 -2.72
C ASN A 111 -9.14 11.38 -2.30
N LEU A 112 -8.71 12.65 -2.33
CA LEU A 112 -9.56 13.78 -1.96
C LEU A 112 -10.56 14.11 -3.08
N LYS A 113 -11.85 14.05 -2.73
CA LYS A 113 -12.96 14.17 -3.68
C LYS A 113 -13.14 15.58 -4.25
N THR A 114 -12.92 16.63 -3.45
CA THR A 114 -13.17 18.02 -3.87
C THR A 114 -11.89 18.78 -4.17
N ALA A 115 -11.94 19.67 -5.18
CA ALA A 115 -10.82 20.50 -5.58
C ALA A 115 -10.31 21.40 -4.43
N ASP A 116 -11.20 21.97 -3.64
CA ASP A 116 -10.79 22.81 -2.49
C ASP A 116 -10.07 22.00 -1.41
N SER A 117 -10.53 20.78 -1.13
CA SER A 117 -9.84 19.89 -0.20
C SER A 117 -8.46 19.52 -0.73
N ARG A 118 -8.33 19.21 -2.03
CA ARG A 118 -7.03 18.93 -2.67
C ARG A 118 -6.11 20.12 -2.53
N ARG A 119 -6.52 21.31 -2.98
CA ARG A 119 -5.72 22.54 -2.92
C ARG A 119 -5.20 22.84 -1.51
N LYS A 120 -6.09 22.81 -0.51
CA LYS A 120 -5.73 23.03 0.90
C LYS A 120 -4.72 21.99 1.40
N ASN A 121 -4.91 20.72 1.08
CA ASN A 121 -4.03 19.66 1.57
C ASN A 121 -2.71 19.57 0.79
N ILE A 122 -2.67 19.97 -0.48
CA ILE A 122 -1.43 20.13 -1.24
C ILE A 122 -0.58 21.21 -0.57
N GLN A 123 -1.15 22.36 -0.21
CA GLN A 123 -0.42 23.40 0.54
C GLN A 123 0.13 22.87 1.86
N ARG A 124 -0.65 22.07 2.61
CA ARG A 124 -0.19 21.43 3.84
C ARG A 124 0.89 20.38 3.60
N ALA A 125 0.84 19.64 2.51
CA ALA A 125 1.87 18.67 2.14
C ALA A 125 3.19 19.38 1.81
N ILE A 126 3.15 20.46 1.02
CA ILE A 126 4.33 21.30 0.75
C ILE A 126 4.88 21.90 2.05
N GLY A 127 4.01 22.45 2.91
CA GLY A 127 4.43 22.97 4.21
C GLY A 127 5.07 21.91 5.11
N PHE A 128 4.55 20.69 5.12
CA PHE A 128 5.15 19.55 5.83
C PHE A 128 6.53 19.19 5.30
N LEU A 129 6.69 19.10 3.97
CA LEU A 129 7.97 18.82 3.33
C LEU A 129 9.03 19.91 3.61
N LEU A 130 8.58 21.14 3.86
CA LEU A 130 9.42 22.26 4.27
C LEU A 130 9.54 22.40 5.81
N GLY A 131 9.03 21.43 6.59
CA GLY A 131 9.14 21.42 8.05
C GLY A 131 8.24 22.42 8.80
N LYS A 132 7.22 22.99 8.14
CA LYS A 132 6.37 24.06 8.70
C LYS A 132 5.16 23.54 9.48
N ASN A 133 4.67 22.34 9.16
CA ASN A 133 3.47 21.78 9.79
C ASN A 133 3.49 20.24 9.79
N ARG A 134 2.60 19.66 10.59
CA ARG A 134 2.29 18.22 10.55
C ARG A 134 1.44 17.86 9.33
N PHE A 135 1.61 16.67 8.79
CA PHE A 135 0.76 16.12 7.70
C PHE A 135 0.66 14.59 7.81
N VAL A 136 -0.49 14.02 7.46
CA VAL A 136 -0.78 12.57 7.54
C VAL A 136 -0.32 11.93 8.86
N GLY A 137 -0.60 12.59 9.98
CA GLY A 137 -0.22 12.13 11.32
C GLY A 137 1.26 12.30 11.70
N ARG A 138 2.13 12.70 10.77
CA ARG A 138 3.57 12.87 10.98
C ARG A 138 3.96 14.29 11.33
N GLU A 139 5.02 14.42 12.13
CA GLU A 139 5.58 15.72 12.52
C GLU A 139 6.68 16.21 11.59
N LYS A 140 7.43 15.29 10.98
CA LYS A 140 8.55 15.60 10.10
C LYS A 140 8.53 14.70 8.86
N PRO A 141 9.08 15.18 7.72
CA PRO A 141 9.23 14.43 6.48
C PRO A 141 9.81 13.03 6.65
#